data_AF-A0A120FPE4-F1
#
_entry.id   AF-A0A120FPE4-F1
#
_cell.length_a   1.000
_cell.length_b   1.000
_cell.length_c   1.000
_cell.angle_alpha   90.00
_cell.angle_beta   90.00
_cell.angle_gamma   90.00
#
_symmetry.space_group_name_H-M   'P 1'
#
loop_
_entity.id
_entity.type
_entity.pdbx_description
1 polymer ?
#
loop_
_entity_poly.entity_id
_entity_poly.type
_entity_poly.pdbx_seq_one_letter_code
_entity_poly.pdbx_strand_id
1 'polypeptide(L)'
;MNILTRDEGTGSEYARIFRLLSAAKDEAQKLKLNNLMHLTNMALLQVVIDWDGIDPERELDVNLEKLIGTKTQVAMKDASENLVLLDCH
;
A
#
# COMPACT_ATOMS: atom_id res chain seq x y z
N MET A 1 -34.41 -0.83 7.92
CA MET A 1 -33.81 -1.72 6.91
C MET A 1 -32.50 -1.08 6.50
N ASN A 2 -31.40 -1.79 6.76
CA ASN A 2 -30.01 -1.41 6.55
C ASN A 2 -29.74 -0.94 5.11
N ILE A 3 -28.84 0.02 4.94
CA ILE A 3 -27.57 -0.21 4.24
C ILE A 3 -26.51 0.66 4.94
N LEU A 4 -25.74 0.06 5.83
CA LEU A 4 -24.43 0.59 6.23
C LEU A 4 -23.62 0.66 4.93
N THR A 5 -23.35 1.88 4.47
CA THR A 5 -22.32 2.11 3.46
C THR A 5 -21.07 1.44 3.98
N ARG A 6 -20.59 0.41 3.28
CA ARG A 6 -19.27 -0.15 3.51
C ARG A 6 -18.30 1.02 3.54
N ASP A 7 -17.78 1.30 4.72
CA ASP A 7 -16.62 2.15 4.91
C ASP A 7 -15.44 1.35 4.33
N GLU A 8 -15.37 1.32 2.99
CA GLU A 8 -14.18 0.90 2.28
C GLU A 8 -13.10 1.88 2.73
N GLY A 9 -12.15 1.38 3.53
CA GLY A 9 -11.18 2.18 4.27
C GLY A 9 -10.76 3.40 3.47
N THR A 10 -11.00 4.59 4.03
CA THR A 10 -10.68 5.86 3.38
C THR A 10 -9.28 5.73 2.79
N GLY A 11 -9.04 6.09 1.52
CA GLY A 11 -7.76 5.79 0.85
C GLY A 11 -6.48 6.14 1.64
N SER A 12 -6.60 6.98 2.67
CA SER A 12 -5.59 7.23 3.72
C SER A 12 -5.10 5.98 4.47
N GLU A 13 -5.95 5.00 4.76
CA GLU A 13 -5.61 3.78 5.51
C GLU A 13 -4.76 2.85 4.65
N TYR A 14 -5.18 2.62 3.41
CA TYR A 14 -4.38 1.87 2.43
C TYR A 14 -3.04 2.57 2.15
N ALA A 15 -3.03 3.91 2.04
CA ALA A 15 -1.79 4.68 1.90
C ALA A 15 -0.85 4.45 3.09
N ARG A 16 -1.38 4.43 4.32
CA ARG A 16 -0.60 4.20 5.54
C ARG A 16 -0.01 2.78 5.58
N ILE A 17 -0.82 1.76 5.26
CA ILE A 17 -0.35 0.36 5.21
C ILE A 17 0.71 0.21 4.11
N PHE A 18 0.48 0.80 2.94
CA PHE A 18 1.44 0.79 1.83
C PHE A 18 2.79 1.38 2.24
N ARG A 19 2.80 2.53 2.95
CA ARG A 19 4.02 3.13 3.50
C ARG A 19 4.72 2.21 4.50
N LEU A 20 3.99 1.60 5.42
CA LEU A 20 4.55 0.69 6.42
C LEU A 20 5.22 -0.52 5.76
N LEU A 21 4.54 -1.15 4.80
CA LEU A 21 5.09 -2.29 4.04
C LEU A 21 6.29 -1.87 3.20
N SER A 22 6.27 -0.67 2.61
CA SER A 22 7.42 -0.15 1.85
C SER A 22 8.65 0.01 2.75
N ALA A 23 8.49 0.59 3.94
CA ALA A 23 9.58 0.69 4.92
C ALA A 23 10.09 -0.68 5.38
N ALA A 24 9.19 -1.64 5.62
CA ALA A 24 9.57 -3.01 5.99
C ALA A 24 10.33 -3.72 4.85
N LYS A 25 9.95 -3.49 3.60
CA LYS A 25 10.67 -4.00 2.42
C LYS A 25 12.07 -3.42 2.33
N ASP A 26 12.23 -2.12 2.51
CA ASP A 26 13.53 -1.45 2.46
C ASP A 26 14.47 -2.00 3.53
N GLU A 27 13.96 -2.26 4.74
CA GLU A 27 14.76 -2.86 5.81
C GLU A 27 15.10 -4.33 5.54
N ALA A 28 14.13 -5.11 5.05
CA ALA A 28 14.37 -6.49 4.63
C ALA A 28 15.45 -6.57 3.53
N GLN A 29 15.49 -5.60 2.61
CA GLN A 29 16.50 -5.50 1.57
C GLN A 29 17.90 -5.23 2.13
N LYS A 30 18.04 -4.30 3.08
CA LYS A 30 19.33 -4.03 3.75
C LYS A 30 19.88 -5.27 4.45
N LEU A 31 18.99 -6.04 5.07
CA LEU A 31 19.33 -7.29 5.78
C LEU A 31 19.43 -8.51 4.86
N LYS A 32 19.21 -8.36 3.54
CA LYS A 32 19.22 -9.43 2.54
C LYS A 32 18.24 -10.58 2.86
N LEU A 33 17.11 -10.26 3.49
CA LEU A 33 16.06 -11.20 3.84
C LEU A 33 15.14 -11.43 2.63
N ASN A 34 15.63 -12.18 1.64
CA ASN A 34 14.96 -12.35 0.34
C ASN A 34 13.51 -12.85 0.46
N ASN A 35 13.25 -13.85 1.33
CA ASN A 35 11.89 -14.36 1.53
C ASN A 35 10.95 -13.29 2.08
N LEU A 36 11.44 -12.47 3.02
CA LEU A 36 10.66 -11.37 3.56
C LEU A 36 10.41 -10.32 2.48
N MET A 37 11.41 -9.96 1.68
CA MET A 37 11.22 -9.04 0.54
C MET A 37 10.15 -9.55 -0.44
N HIS A 38 10.14 -10.84 -0.77
CA HIS A 38 9.12 -11.43 -1.65
C HIS A 38 7.72 -11.34 -1.04
N LEU A 39 7.57 -11.69 0.25
CA LEU A 39 6.30 -11.59 0.95
C LEU A 39 5.81 -10.14 1.02
N THR A 40 6.69 -9.19 1.31
CA THR A 40 6.32 -7.77 1.37
C THR A 40 5.94 -7.23 0.00
N ASN A 41 6.58 -7.67 -1.09
CA ASN A 41 6.15 -7.32 -2.45
C ASN A 41 4.74 -7.85 -2.75
N MET A 42 4.43 -9.09 -2.37
CA MET A 42 3.07 -9.65 -2.53
C MET A 42 2.04 -8.88 -1.71
N ALA A 43 2.38 -8.51 -0.47
CA ALA A 43 1.50 -7.71 0.37
C ALA A 43 1.25 -6.30 -0.21
N LEU A 44 2.28 -5.65 -0.77
CA LEU A 44 2.14 -4.35 -1.44
C LEU A 44 1.23 -4.44 -2.67
N LEU A 45 1.35 -5.51 -3.47
CA LEU A 45 0.46 -5.80 -4.59
C LEU A 45 -0.99 -5.95 -4.12
N GLN A 46 -1.23 -6.76 -3.08
CA GLN A 46 -2.58 -6.98 -2.53
C GLN A 46 -3.20 -5.68 -2.02
N VAL A 47 -2.44 -4.88 -1.27
CA VAL A 47 -2.92 -3.57 -0.76
C VAL A 47 -3.34 -2.65 -1.91
N VAL A 48 -2.61 -2.64 -3.02
CA VAL A 48 -2.93 -1.80 -4.18
C VAL A 48 -4.19 -2.28 -4.89
N ILE A 49 -4.39 -3.60 -5.00
CA ILE A 49 -5.59 -4.21 -5.57
C ILE A 49 -6.81 -3.89 -4.70
N ASP A 50 -6.70 -4.12 -3.39
CA ASP A 50 -7.78 -3.86 -2.43
C ASP A 50 -8.13 -2.37 -2.37
N TRP A 51 -7.13 -1.48 -2.46
CA TRP A 51 -7.34 -0.03 -2.48
C TRP A 51 -8.10 0.43 -3.72
N ASP A 52 -7.88 -0.19 -4.88
CA ASP A 52 -8.60 0.16 -6.11
C ASP A 52 -9.90 -0.65 -6.28
N GLY A 53 -10.20 -1.56 -5.35
CA GLY A 53 -11.38 -2.42 -5.39
C GLY A 53 -11.37 -3.43 -6.53
N ILE A 54 -10.20 -3.73 -7.08
CA ILE A 54 -10.03 -4.61 -8.25
C ILE A 54 -10.26 -6.05 -7.82
N ASP A 55 -11.08 -6.77 -8.59
CA ASP A 55 -11.21 -8.22 -8.47
C ASP A 55 -10.31 -8.89 -9.52
N PRO A 56 -9.16 -9.48 -9.13
CA PRO A 56 -8.20 -10.06 -10.07
C PRO A 56 -8.76 -11.25 -10.84
N GLU A 57 -9.81 -11.92 -10.33
CA GLU A 57 -10.45 -13.04 -11.01
C GLU A 57 -11.35 -12.58 -12.15
N ARG A 58 -11.76 -11.30 -12.15
CA ARG A 58 -12.68 -10.72 -13.13
C ARG A 58 -12.02 -9.72 -14.06
N GLU A 59 -11.00 -9.03 -13.59
CA GLU A 59 -10.36 -7.90 -14.28
C GLU A 59 -8.97 -8.28 -14.80
N LEU A 60 -8.93 -9.12 -15.83
CA LEU A 60 -7.71 -9.72 -16.40
C LEU A 60 -6.80 -8.73 -17.15
N ASP A 61 -7.33 -7.58 -17.59
CA ASP A 61 -6.61 -6.58 -18.39
C ASP A 61 -6.02 -5.42 -17.55
N VAL A 62 -6.05 -5.53 -16.22
CA VAL A 62 -5.50 -4.50 -15.34
C VAL A 62 -3.97 -4.47 -15.49
N ASN A 63 -3.45 -3.31 -15.89
CA ASN A 63 -2.02 -3.06 -15.86
C ASN A 63 -1.56 -2.81 -14.42
N LEU A 64 -1.24 -3.89 -13.71
CA LEU A 64 -0.80 -3.87 -12.31
C LEU A 64 0.45 -3.01 -12.10
N GLU A 65 1.38 -2.99 -13.05
CA GLU A 65 2.60 -2.17 -12.95
C GLU A 65 2.27 -0.68 -12.91
N LYS A 66 1.41 -0.22 -13.82
CA LYS A 66 0.94 1.17 -13.85
C LYS A 66 0.13 1.52 -12.59
N LEU A 67 -0.68 0.59 -12.12
CA LEU A 67 -1.50 0.76 -10.92
C LEU A 67 -0.62 0.95 -9.67
N ILE A 68 0.36 0.06 -9.47
CA ILE A 68 1.34 0.16 -8.36
C ILE A 68 2.11 1.47 -8.44
N GLY A 69 2.60 1.84 -9.63
CA GLY A 69 3.31 3.11 -9.83
C GLY A 69 2.47 4.31 -9.40
N THR A 70 1.20 4.32 -9.78
CA THR A 70 0.25 5.39 -9.44
C THR A 70 -0.02 5.44 -7.93
N LYS A 71 -0.33 4.30 -7.29
CA LYS A 71 -0.62 4.27 -5.84
C LYS A 71 0.62 4.56 -5.00
N THR A 72 1.81 4.17 -5.48
CA THR A 72 3.08 4.56 -4.86
C THR A 72 3.23 6.07 -4.82
N GLN A 73 2.98 6.76 -5.95
CA GLN A 73 3.04 8.23 -5.98
C GLN A 73 2.07 8.86 -4.99
N VAL A 74 0.82 8.38 -4.93
CA VAL A 74 -0.20 8.88 -3.98
C VAL A 74 0.26 8.65 -2.54
N ALA A 75 0.62 7.41 -2.19
CA ALA A 75 1.01 7.06 -0.83
C ALA A 75 2.25 7.82 -0.34
N MET A 76 3.21 8.10 -1.24
CA MET A 76 4.46 8.77 -0.89
C MET A 76 4.34 10.30 -0.90
N LYS A 77 3.47 10.88 -1.74
CA LYS A 77 3.20 12.32 -1.75
C LYS A 77 2.66 12.78 -0.39
N ASP A 78 1.68 12.06 0.16
CA ASP A 78 1.08 12.36 1.46
C ASP A 78 2.01 12.04 2.65
N ALA A 79 3.10 11.28 2.42
CA ALA A 79 4.11 10.99 3.43
C ALA A 79 4.97 12.22 3.75
N SER A 80 5.28 13.03 2.72
CA SER A 80 6.06 14.25 2.89
C SER A 80 5.32 15.34 3.68
N GLU A 81 3.99 15.30 3.68
CA GLU A 81 3.15 16.24 4.44
C GLU A 81 2.98 15.82 5.91
N ASN A 82 3.18 14.54 6.24
CA ASN A 82 3.03 13.98 7.59
C ASN A 82 4.36 13.81 8.36
N LEU A 83 5.44 14.44 7.91
CA LEU A 83 6.78 14.39 8.53
C LEU A 83 6.95 15.30 9.76
N VAL A 84 5.84 15.65 10.41
CA VAL A 84 5.82 16.50 11.62
C VAL A 84 5.41 15.63 12.80
N LEU A 85 6.30 15.59 13.81
CA LEU A 85 6.14 15.05 15.18
C LEU A 85 6.52 13.59 15.43
N LEU A 86 7.82 13.30 15.41
CA LEU A 86 8.45 12.50 16.47
C LEU A 86 9.86 13.06 16.73
N ASP A 87 9.93 14.34 17.11
CA ASP A 87 11.12 14.87 17.80
C ASP A 87 10.90 14.56 19.29
N CYS A 88 11.45 13.44 19.74
CA CYS A 88 11.46 13.09 21.15
C CYS A 88 12.73 13.67 21.77
N HIS A 89 12.53 14.59 22.72
CA HIS A 89 13.53 15.18 23.62
C HIS A 89 14.51 14.18 24.25
#